data_AF-A0A920A9Q9-F1
#
_entry.id   AF-A0A920A9Q9-F1
#
_cell.length_a   1.000
_cell.length_b   1.000
_cell.length_c   1.000
_cell.angle_alpha   90.00
_cell.angle_beta   90.00
_cell.angle_gamma   90.00
#
_symmetry.space_group_name_H-M   'P 1'
#
loop_
_entity.id
_entity.type
_entity.pdbx_description
1 polymer ?
#
loop_
_entity_poly.entity_id
_entity_poly.type
_entity_poly.pdbx_seq_one_letter_code
_entity_poly.pdbx_strand_id
1 'polypeptide(L)'
;MSKSNDNLYSYRLDWDEEDDGIFGDYSLFVGAAHGIDVPFISNSFDMEQIPWYIKNILFPESSAEGRDALSSLMMRYWGNIAKYGDPNVFVSQKWEKFTANDNQMIILDNPEDPNFGMVTNPVVPNALLKEIESDSALEIEERCLIGWIAVRDFNEDKNQNLLLIFVQTSQMKIY
;
A
#
# COMPACT_ATOMS: atom_id res chain seq x y z
N MET A 1 8.18 3.89 16.39
CA MET A 1 7.01 3.03 16.69
C MET A 1 6.73 3.02 18.19
N SER A 2 5.46 3.06 18.60
CA SER A 2 5.10 2.93 20.02
C SER A 2 5.59 1.56 20.54
N LYS A 3 6.48 1.55 21.52
CA LYS A 3 7.04 0.33 22.10
C LYS A 3 6.02 -0.52 22.89
N SER A 4 4.72 -0.19 22.85
CA SER A 4 3.71 -0.83 23.71
C SER A 4 2.36 -1.13 23.06
N ASN A 5 2.26 -1.22 21.72
CA ASN A 5 1.03 -1.68 21.08
C ASN A 5 1.25 -3.05 20.42
N ASP A 6 0.74 -4.09 21.09
CA ASP A 6 0.82 -5.47 20.61
C ASP A 6 -0.22 -5.78 19.51
N ASN A 7 -1.06 -4.81 19.15
CA ASN A 7 -2.07 -4.88 18.09
C ASN A 7 -1.75 -3.87 16.99
N LEU A 8 -0.59 -4.03 16.36
CA LEU A 8 -0.17 -3.25 15.21
C LEU A 8 -0.37 -4.08 13.94
N TYR A 9 -0.92 -3.46 12.91
CA TYR A 9 -1.21 -4.05 11.62
C TYR A 9 -0.78 -3.07 10.53
N SER A 10 -0.26 -3.58 9.41
CA SER A 10 0.21 -2.77 8.27
C SER A 10 -0.42 -3.27 6.96
N TYR A 11 -0.76 -2.37 6.05
CA TYR A 11 -1.28 -2.71 4.73
C TYR A 11 -0.62 -1.85 3.65
N ARG A 12 -0.61 -2.38 2.43
CA ARG A 12 -0.33 -1.66 1.20
C ARG A 12 -1.55 -1.80 0.29
N LEU A 13 -2.04 -0.71 -0.27
CA LEU A 13 -3.04 -0.78 -1.33
C LEU A 13 -2.28 -0.83 -2.66
N ASP A 14 -2.61 -1.79 -3.52
CA ASP A 14 -1.95 -2.00 -4.83
C ASP A 14 -2.91 -1.94 -6.02
N TRP A 15 -4.13 -1.40 -5.82
CA TRP A 15 -5.11 -1.20 -6.89
C TRP A 15 -4.46 -0.60 -8.14
N ASP A 16 -4.61 -1.29 -9.26
CA ASP A 16 -4.07 -0.93 -10.58
C ASP A 16 -5.03 -1.27 -11.73
N GLU A 17 -6.33 -1.32 -11.46
CA GLU A 17 -7.40 -1.61 -12.42
C GLU A 17 -8.02 -0.36 -13.02
N GLU A 18 -7.23 0.72 -13.10
CA GLU A 18 -7.59 1.88 -13.90
C GLU A 18 -7.78 1.52 -15.38
N ASP A 19 -8.74 2.16 -16.04
CA ASP A 19 -8.89 2.02 -17.49
C ASP A 19 -7.80 2.85 -18.18
N ASP A 20 -7.16 2.29 -19.19
CA ASP A 20 -6.23 3.05 -20.04
C ASP A 20 -6.95 4.25 -20.65
N GLY A 21 -6.24 5.37 -20.82
CA GLY A 21 -6.81 6.50 -21.52
C GLY A 21 -5.89 7.10 -22.56
N ILE A 22 -6.32 8.27 -23.06
CA ILE A 22 -5.69 8.92 -24.21
C ILE A 22 -4.23 9.32 -23.97
N PHE A 23 -3.78 9.36 -22.71
CA PHE A 23 -2.42 9.72 -22.32
C PHE A 23 -1.57 8.52 -21.90
N GLY A 24 -2.10 7.30 -21.98
CA GLY A 24 -1.37 6.04 -21.77
C GLY A 24 -1.98 5.17 -20.67
N ASP A 25 -1.10 4.35 -20.10
CA ASP A 25 -1.37 3.32 -19.10
C ASP A 25 -1.57 3.97 -17.72
N TYR A 26 -2.83 4.11 -17.29
CA TYR A 26 -3.15 4.76 -16.02
C TYR A 26 -2.95 3.84 -14.81
N SER A 27 -3.03 2.53 -14.99
CA SER A 27 -2.64 1.55 -13.98
C SER A 27 -1.19 1.76 -13.55
N LEU A 28 -0.32 2.04 -14.53
CA LEU A 28 1.08 2.36 -14.29
C LEU A 28 1.29 3.76 -13.69
N PHE A 29 0.62 4.78 -14.25
CA PHE A 29 0.88 6.17 -13.89
C PHE A 29 0.20 6.64 -12.61
N VAL A 30 -0.98 6.12 -12.32
CA VAL A 30 -1.79 6.46 -11.16
C VAL A 30 -1.61 5.39 -10.10
N GLY A 31 -1.97 4.14 -10.46
CA GLY A 31 -2.08 3.01 -9.55
C GLY A 31 -2.74 3.40 -8.23
N ALA A 32 -2.24 2.85 -7.13
CA ALA A 32 -2.74 3.12 -5.78
C ALA A 32 -2.35 4.50 -5.20
N ALA A 33 -2.71 5.57 -5.91
CA ALA A 33 -2.42 6.95 -5.55
C ALA A 33 -2.96 7.35 -4.17
N HIS A 34 -2.43 8.44 -3.62
CA HIS A 34 -2.79 8.89 -2.30
C HIS A 34 -4.30 9.14 -2.14
N GLY A 35 -4.91 8.51 -1.13
CA GLY A 35 -6.31 8.68 -0.76
C GLY A 35 -7.31 7.83 -1.54
N ILE A 36 -6.88 7.02 -2.50
CA ILE A 36 -7.80 6.16 -3.26
C ILE A 36 -8.30 4.94 -2.45
N ASP A 37 -7.73 4.68 -1.27
CA ASP A 37 -8.21 3.70 -0.29
C ASP A 37 -9.50 4.13 0.42
N VAL A 38 -9.74 5.44 0.54
CA VAL A 38 -10.95 6.01 1.16
C VAL A 38 -12.26 5.55 0.50
N PRO A 39 -12.41 5.57 -0.84
CA PRO A 39 -13.57 4.99 -1.53
C PRO A 39 -13.86 3.54 -1.14
N PHE A 40 -12.82 2.70 -1.00
CA PHE A 40 -12.99 1.29 -0.65
C PHE A 40 -13.46 1.10 0.79
N ILE A 41 -12.93 1.86 1.74
CA ILE A 41 -13.33 1.77 3.15
C ILE A 41 -14.73 2.34 3.37
N SER A 42 -15.15 3.34 2.57
CA SER A 42 -16.46 3.96 2.66
C SER A 42 -17.53 3.33 1.76
N ASN A 43 -17.12 2.42 0.85
CA ASN A 43 -17.94 1.89 -0.24
C ASN A 43 -18.66 3.00 -1.02
N SER A 44 -17.90 4.03 -1.37
CA SER A 44 -18.39 5.22 -2.06
C SER A 44 -17.38 5.65 -3.12
N PHE A 45 -17.61 5.25 -4.36
CA PHE A 45 -16.73 5.56 -5.50
C PHE A 45 -17.14 6.84 -6.26
N ASP A 46 -18.25 7.46 -5.84
CA ASP A 46 -18.84 8.65 -6.46
C ASP A 46 -18.69 9.90 -5.58
N MET A 47 -17.60 9.95 -4.81
CA MET A 47 -17.35 11.06 -3.90
C MET A 47 -17.11 12.36 -4.67
N GLU A 48 -17.50 13.50 -4.10
CA GLU A 48 -17.30 14.82 -4.71
C GLU A 48 -15.82 15.14 -5.00
N GLN A 49 -14.91 14.53 -4.23
CA GLN A 49 -13.46 14.67 -4.40
C GLN A 49 -12.93 13.89 -5.61
N ILE A 50 -13.73 12.99 -6.19
CA ILE A 50 -13.45 12.26 -7.42
C ILE A 50 -14.29 12.90 -8.54
N PRO A 51 -13.71 13.79 -9.36
CA PRO A 51 -14.43 14.37 -10.49
C PRO A 51 -15.07 13.31 -11.37
N TRP A 52 -16.32 13.55 -11.78
CA TRP A 52 -17.11 12.59 -12.57
C TRP A 52 -16.40 12.12 -13.87
N TYR A 53 -15.54 12.96 -14.45
CA TYR A 53 -14.81 12.66 -15.68
C TYR A 53 -13.55 11.80 -15.47
N ILE A 54 -13.06 11.65 -14.24
CA ILE A 54 -11.97 10.70 -13.91
C ILE A 54 -12.48 9.44 -13.22
N LYS A 55 -13.72 9.46 -12.66
CA LYS A 55 -14.30 8.30 -11.97
C LYS A 55 -14.17 7.02 -12.78
N ASN A 56 -14.57 7.04 -14.05
CA ASN A 56 -14.56 5.86 -14.90
C ASN A 56 -13.15 5.44 -15.35
N ILE A 57 -12.15 6.30 -15.15
CA ILE A 57 -10.74 5.96 -15.32
C ILE A 57 -10.25 5.25 -14.05
N LEU A 58 -10.56 5.78 -12.86
CA LEU A 58 -10.12 5.22 -11.58
C LEU A 58 -10.81 3.91 -11.21
N PHE A 59 -12.09 3.80 -11.52
CA PHE A 59 -12.97 2.69 -11.14
C PHE A 59 -13.87 2.30 -12.32
N PRO A 60 -13.30 1.80 -13.43
CA PRO A 60 -14.08 1.40 -14.58
C PRO A 60 -15.08 0.29 -14.24
N GLU A 61 -16.16 0.20 -15.02
CA GLU A 61 -17.16 -0.85 -14.80
C GLU A 61 -16.59 -2.26 -15.03
N SER A 62 -15.55 -2.39 -15.85
CA SER A 62 -14.81 -3.64 -16.05
C SER A 62 -14.15 -4.18 -14.78
N SER A 63 -13.81 -3.31 -13.83
CA SER A 63 -13.19 -3.70 -12.55
C SER A 63 -14.18 -3.78 -11.40
N ALA A 64 -15.48 -3.62 -11.65
CA ALA A 64 -16.51 -3.55 -10.61
C ALA A 64 -16.53 -4.78 -9.68
N GLU A 65 -16.34 -5.99 -10.21
CA GLU A 65 -16.31 -7.21 -9.40
C GLU A 65 -15.15 -7.21 -8.39
N GLY A 66 -13.92 -6.98 -8.86
CA GLY A 66 -12.73 -6.87 -8.01
C GLY A 66 -12.82 -5.70 -7.03
N ARG A 67 -13.28 -4.54 -7.50
CA ARG A 67 -13.48 -3.33 -6.70
C ARG A 67 -14.42 -3.57 -5.53
N ASP A 68 -15.60 -4.14 -5.81
CA ASP A 68 -16.64 -4.34 -4.82
C ASP A 68 -16.25 -5.46 -3.83
N ALA A 69 -15.51 -6.47 -4.29
CA ALA A 69 -14.95 -7.52 -3.44
C ALA A 69 -13.88 -6.97 -2.49
N LEU A 70 -12.95 -6.16 -3.00
CA LEU A 70 -11.92 -5.47 -2.21
C LEU A 70 -12.56 -4.51 -1.19
N SER A 71 -13.51 -3.67 -1.61
CA SER A 71 -14.22 -2.75 -0.72
C SER A 71 -14.96 -3.49 0.39
N SER A 72 -15.63 -4.59 0.05
CA SER A 72 -16.30 -5.45 1.04
C SER A 72 -15.33 -6.02 2.08
N LEU A 73 -14.13 -6.42 1.66
CA LEU A 73 -13.09 -6.91 2.55
C LEU A 73 -12.52 -5.79 3.45
N MET A 74 -12.21 -4.63 2.88
CA MET A 74 -11.69 -3.47 3.61
C MET A 74 -12.70 -2.97 4.65
N MET A 75 -13.97 -2.81 4.28
CA MET A 75 -15.03 -2.46 5.24
C MET A 75 -15.13 -3.47 6.38
N ARG A 76 -14.99 -4.77 6.11
CA ARG A 76 -14.99 -5.80 7.16
C ARG A 76 -13.80 -5.64 8.09
N TYR A 77 -12.58 -5.47 7.57
CA TYR A 77 -11.40 -5.26 8.39
C TYR A 77 -11.54 -4.03 9.29
N TRP A 78 -11.90 -2.87 8.74
CA TRP A 78 -12.05 -1.64 9.52
C TRP A 78 -13.20 -1.72 10.52
N GLY A 79 -14.34 -2.30 10.14
CA GLY A 79 -15.46 -2.53 11.03
C GLY A 79 -15.12 -3.48 12.19
N ASN A 80 -14.34 -4.52 11.92
CA ASN A 80 -13.88 -5.47 12.93
C ASN A 80 -12.86 -4.85 13.88
N ILE A 81 -11.92 -4.05 13.37
CA ILE A 81 -10.99 -3.29 14.20
C ILE A 81 -11.78 -2.35 15.13
N ALA A 82 -12.73 -1.58 14.59
CA ALA A 82 -13.52 -0.63 15.37
C ALA A 82 -14.37 -1.32 16.45
N LYS A 83 -14.90 -2.52 16.18
CA LYS A 83 -15.82 -3.23 17.07
C LYS A 83 -15.13 -4.18 18.05
N TYR A 84 -14.09 -4.89 17.61
CA TYR A 84 -13.47 -5.99 18.33
C TYR A 84 -11.97 -5.77 18.64
N GLY A 85 -11.34 -4.78 17.99
CA GLY A 85 -9.90 -4.58 18.08
C GLY A 85 -9.06 -5.64 17.35
N ASP A 86 -9.69 -6.47 16.53
CA ASP A 86 -9.05 -7.53 15.73
C ASP A 86 -9.66 -7.55 14.31
N PRO A 87 -8.88 -7.29 13.24
CA PRO A 87 -9.40 -7.30 11.87
C PRO A 87 -9.93 -8.68 11.45
N ASN A 88 -9.47 -9.76 12.06
CA ASN A 88 -9.65 -11.14 11.56
C ASN A 88 -10.98 -11.79 11.91
N VAL A 89 -11.87 -11.05 12.58
CA VAL A 89 -13.16 -11.55 13.06
C VAL A 89 -14.11 -11.79 11.88
N PHE A 90 -14.57 -13.03 11.67
CA PHE A 90 -15.43 -13.41 10.53
C PHE A 90 -14.84 -13.15 9.13
N VAL A 91 -13.52 -13.03 9.00
CA VAL A 91 -12.83 -12.91 7.70
C VAL A 91 -12.00 -14.16 7.43
N SER A 92 -12.04 -14.67 6.19
CA SER A 92 -11.23 -15.82 5.76
C SER A 92 -9.77 -15.44 5.54
N GLN A 93 -9.53 -14.39 4.74
CA GLN A 93 -8.21 -13.79 4.58
C GLN A 93 -7.76 -13.22 5.93
N LYS A 94 -6.58 -13.62 6.38
CA LYS A 94 -6.03 -13.16 7.65
C LYS A 94 -5.06 -12.01 7.43
N TRP A 95 -5.22 -10.98 8.23
CA TRP A 95 -4.30 -9.86 8.36
C TRP A 95 -3.46 -10.08 9.61
N GLU A 96 -2.21 -10.46 9.41
CA GLU A 96 -1.28 -10.74 10.50
C GLU A 96 -0.76 -9.45 11.13
N LYS A 97 -0.33 -9.57 12.40
CA LYS A 97 0.23 -8.46 13.14
C LYS A 97 1.60 -8.09 12.58
N PHE A 98 1.83 -6.79 12.48
CA PHE A 98 3.12 -6.23 12.14
C PHE A 98 4.11 -6.43 13.30
N THR A 99 5.34 -6.80 12.95
CA THR A 99 6.49 -6.78 13.87
C THR A 99 7.64 -6.01 13.24
N ALA A 100 8.47 -5.36 14.07
CA ALA A 100 9.61 -4.58 13.58
C ALA A 100 10.69 -5.42 12.86
N ASN A 101 10.75 -6.73 13.11
CA ASN A 101 11.75 -7.61 12.54
C ASN A 101 11.35 -8.08 11.13
N ASP A 102 10.08 -8.45 10.99
CA ASP A 102 9.58 -9.10 9.76
C ASP A 102 8.86 -8.09 8.86
N ASN A 103 8.37 -6.97 9.39
CA ASN A 103 7.58 -5.97 8.67
C ASN A 103 6.43 -6.58 7.86
N GLN A 104 5.65 -7.47 8.49
CA GLN A 104 4.47 -8.07 7.86
C GLN A 104 3.47 -6.98 7.44
N MET A 105 2.94 -7.09 6.22
CA MET A 105 1.82 -6.29 5.74
C MET A 105 0.89 -7.13 4.88
N ILE A 106 -0.38 -6.75 4.80
CA ILE A 106 -1.30 -7.30 3.81
C ILE A 106 -1.30 -6.39 2.58
N ILE A 107 -1.09 -6.97 1.40
CA ILE A 107 -1.38 -6.32 0.12
C ILE A 107 -2.88 -6.43 -0.10
N LEU A 108 -3.53 -5.28 -0.15
CA LEU A 108 -4.93 -5.09 -0.47
C LEU A 108 -5.00 -4.71 -1.95
N ASP A 109 -5.62 -5.57 -2.72
CA ASP A 109 -5.69 -5.48 -4.17
C ASP A 109 -6.95 -6.21 -4.64
N ASN A 110 -7.23 -6.19 -5.94
CA ASN A 110 -8.23 -7.06 -6.52
C ASN A 110 -7.99 -8.52 -6.06
N PRO A 111 -9.00 -9.22 -5.51
CA PRO A 111 -8.82 -10.58 -5.02
C PRO A 111 -8.42 -11.60 -6.08
N GLU A 112 -8.52 -11.26 -7.37
CA GLU A 112 -8.01 -12.07 -8.47
C GLU A 112 -6.50 -11.83 -8.76
N ASP A 113 -5.91 -10.76 -8.23
CA ASP A 113 -4.49 -10.46 -8.39
C ASP A 113 -3.63 -11.48 -7.59
N PRO A 114 -2.59 -12.08 -8.21
CA PRO A 114 -1.75 -13.07 -7.55
C PRO A 114 -0.93 -12.51 -6.37
N ASN A 115 -0.77 -11.20 -6.26
CA ASN A 115 -0.04 -10.53 -5.18
C ASN A 115 -0.95 -10.17 -3.99
N PHE A 116 -2.28 -10.30 -4.13
CA PHE A 116 -3.21 -10.11 -3.01
C PHE A 116 -2.89 -11.08 -1.85
N GLY A 117 -2.68 -10.53 -0.66
CA GLY A 117 -2.45 -11.33 0.55
C GLY A 117 -1.29 -10.87 1.42
N MET A 118 -0.87 -11.74 2.33
CA MET A 118 0.18 -11.42 3.32
C MET A 118 1.57 -11.46 2.68
N VAL A 119 2.35 -10.41 2.93
CA VAL A 119 3.76 -10.33 2.55
C VAL A 119 4.63 -9.90 3.73
N THR A 120 5.90 -10.31 3.68
CA THR A 120 6.92 -9.98 4.66
C THR A 120 8.01 -9.21 3.94
N ASN A 121 8.20 -7.94 4.29
CA ASN A 121 9.14 -7.05 3.58
C ASN A 121 10.11 -6.34 4.54
N PRO A 122 11.07 -7.08 5.11
CA PRO A 122 12.04 -6.49 6.02
C PRO A 122 13.04 -5.64 5.24
N VAL A 123 13.17 -4.38 5.62
CA VAL A 123 14.16 -3.49 4.99
C VAL A 123 15.53 -3.78 5.60
N VAL A 124 16.42 -4.41 4.84
CA VAL A 124 17.80 -4.68 5.23
C VAL A 124 18.70 -3.62 4.59
N PRO A 125 19.27 -2.67 5.36
CA PRO A 125 19.96 -1.50 4.78
C PRO A 125 21.05 -1.85 3.76
N ASN A 126 21.90 -2.83 4.08
CA ASN A 126 22.98 -3.23 3.18
C ASN A 126 22.47 -3.95 1.91
N ALA A 127 21.32 -4.62 2.00
CA ALA A 127 20.70 -5.25 0.83
C ALA A 127 20.10 -4.18 -0.08
N LEU A 128 19.33 -3.23 0.48
CA LEU A 128 18.76 -2.11 -0.26
C LEU A 128 19.83 -1.28 -0.98
N LEU A 129 20.93 -0.96 -0.29
CA LEU A 129 22.02 -0.19 -0.91
C LEU A 129 22.69 -0.96 -2.05
N LYS A 130 22.79 -2.29 -1.95
CA LYS A 130 23.29 -3.14 -3.04
C LYS A 130 22.33 -3.17 -4.22
N GLU A 131 21.03 -3.26 -3.95
CA GLU A 131 20.00 -3.22 -4.99
C GLU A 131 20.10 -1.90 -5.76
N ILE A 132 20.12 -0.76 -5.06
CA ILE A 132 20.30 0.59 -5.66
C ILE A 132 21.60 0.66 -6.47
N GLU A 133 22.72 0.16 -5.93
CA GLU A 133 24.02 0.20 -6.61
C GLU A 133 24.01 -0.62 -7.92
N SER A 134 23.30 -1.75 -7.93
CA SER A 134 23.24 -2.67 -9.07
C SER A 134 22.15 -2.35 -10.09
N ASP A 135 21.24 -1.42 -9.77
CA ASP A 135 20.10 -1.11 -10.62
C ASP A 135 20.54 -0.42 -11.91
N SER A 136 20.37 -1.12 -13.04
CA SER A 136 20.74 -0.64 -14.37
C SER A 136 19.73 0.33 -14.97
N ALA A 137 18.53 0.48 -14.39
CA ALA A 137 17.54 1.46 -14.83
C ALA A 137 17.92 2.88 -14.41
N LEU A 138 18.81 3.03 -13.43
CA LEU A 138 19.26 4.31 -12.87
C LEU A 138 20.62 4.74 -13.44
N GLU A 139 20.79 6.04 -13.63
CA GLU A 139 22.10 6.64 -13.90
C GLU A 139 22.98 6.65 -12.63
N ILE A 140 24.29 6.83 -12.79
CA ILE A 140 25.21 6.81 -11.65
C ILE A 140 24.90 7.91 -10.63
N GLU A 141 24.53 9.10 -11.10
CA GLU A 141 24.12 10.22 -10.25
C GLU A 141 22.85 9.90 -9.45
N GLU A 142 21.89 9.21 -10.06
CA GLU A 142 20.63 8.81 -9.43
C GLU A 142 20.86 7.76 -8.35
N ARG A 143 21.67 6.73 -8.66
CA ARG A 143 22.10 5.73 -7.67
C ARG A 143 22.79 6.38 -6.47
N CYS A 144 23.69 7.33 -6.72
CA CYS A 144 24.36 8.06 -5.65
C CYS A 144 23.40 8.92 -4.82
N LEU A 145 22.46 9.62 -5.46
CA LEU A 145 21.48 10.46 -4.77
C LEU A 145 20.54 9.63 -3.89
N ILE A 146 19.93 8.58 -4.46
CA ILE A 146 19.00 7.69 -3.75
C ILE A 146 19.73 6.95 -2.63
N GLY A 147 20.94 6.44 -2.89
CA GLY A 147 21.78 5.81 -1.87
C GLY A 147 22.12 6.76 -0.72
N TRP A 148 22.44 8.03 -1.00
CA TRP A 148 22.69 9.02 0.04
C TRP A 148 21.46 9.31 0.90
N ILE A 149 20.27 9.45 0.28
CA ILE A 149 18.99 9.62 0.99
C ILE A 149 18.73 8.41 1.90
N ALA A 150 18.85 7.20 1.35
CA ALA A 150 18.62 5.97 2.12
C ALA A 150 19.55 5.86 3.34
N VAL A 151 20.85 6.12 3.17
CA VAL A 151 21.82 6.11 4.28
C VAL A 151 21.48 7.14 5.34
N ARG A 152 21.06 8.35 4.94
CA ARG A 152 20.66 9.40 5.87
C ARG A 152 19.45 8.97 6.69
N ASP A 153 18.41 8.46 6.04
CA ASP A 153 17.16 8.07 6.69
C ASP A 153 17.38 6.87 7.65
N PHE A 154 18.20 5.89 7.26
CA PHE A 154 18.61 4.80 8.16
C PHE A 154 19.39 5.28 9.40
N ASN A 155 20.10 6.40 9.30
CA ASN A 155 20.79 6.99 10.45
C ASN A 155 19.82 7.81 11.33
N GLU A 156 18.80 8.43 10.75
CA GLU A 156 17.74 9.11 11.51
C GLU A 156 16.88 8.12 12.28
N ASP A 157 16.47 7.00 11.67
CA ASP A 157 15.66 5.96 12.32
C ASP A 157 16.34 5.34 13.54
N LYS A 158 17.67 5.21 13.51
CA LYS A 158 18.45 4.77 14.68
C LYS A 158 18.38 5.75 15.85
N ASN A 159 18.07 7.03 15.58
CA ASN A 159 18.13 8.13 16.52
C ASN A 159 16.76 8.65 16.97
N GLN A 160 15.64 8.13 16.46
CA GLN A 160 14.31 8.65 16.77
C GLN A 160 13.46 7.77 17.72
N ASN A 161 12.85 8.43 18.71
CA ASN A 161 11.67 7.96 19.46
C ASN A 161 10.40 8.51 18.76
N LEU A 162 9.96 7.88 17.67
CA LEU A 162 8.73 8.30 16.97
C LEU A 162 7.47 7.55 17.44
N LEU A 163 6.39 8.29 17.64
CA LEU A 163 5.01 7.85 17.94
C LEU A 163 4.08 8.20 16.76
N LEU A 164 3.05 7.35 16.54
CA LEU A 164 1.88 7.40 15.60
C LEU A 164 1.89 6.26 14.54
N ILE A 165 0.87 5.36 14.50
CA ILE A 165 -0.51 5.34 13.94
C ILE A 165 -0.52 5.29 12.39
N PHE A 166 -1.09 4.19 11.86
CA PHE A 166 -1.34 3.80 10.45
C PHE A 166 -0.37 4.37 9.40
N VAL A 167 0.53 3.53 8.90
CA VAL A 167 1.35 3.83 7.73
C VAL A 167 0.70 3.17 6.53
N GLN A 168 -0.01 3.95 5.71
CA GLN A 168 -0.30 3.57 4.34
C GLN A 168 0.99 3.75 3.56
N THR A 169 1.51 2.69 2.96
CA THR A 169 2.49 2.80 1.89
C THR A 169 1.70 2.76 0.58
N SER A 170 1.84 3.79 -0.24
CA SER A 170 1.46 3.76 -1.65
C SER A 170 2.77 3.67 -2.42
N GLN A 171 2.93 2.67 -3.29
CA GLN A 171 4.06 2.64 -4.21
C GLN A 171 3.54 2.65 -5.64
N MET A 172 4.06 3.58 -6.43
CA MET A 172 3.95 3.53 -7.88
C MET A 172 4.77 2.32 -8.34
N LYS A 173 4.16 1.38 -9.07
CA LYS A 173 4.91 0.28 -9.71
C LYS A 173 5.81 0.92 -10.78
N ILE A 174 7.12 0.92 -10.56
CA ILE A 174 8.10 1.35 -11.57
C ILE A 174 8.64 0.06 -12.18
N TYR A 175 8.32 -0.19 -13.46
CA TYR A 175 8.85 -1.31 -14.24
C TYR A 175 10.04 -0.88 -15.09
#